data_AF-A0A4Y2SZK8-F1
#
_entry.id   AF-A0A4Y2SZK8-F1
#
_cell.length_a   1.000
_cell.length_b   1.000
_cell.length_c   1.000
_cell.angle_alpha   90.00
_cell.angle_beta   90.00
_cell.angle_gamma   90.00
#
_symmetry.space_group_name_H-M   'P 1'
#
loop_
_entity.id
_entity.type
_entity.pdbx_description
1 polymer ?
#
loop_
_entity_poly.entity_id
_entity_poly.type
_entity_poly.pdbx_seq_one_letter_code
_entity_poly.pdbx_strand_id
1 'polypeptide(L)'
;MNFLQLLLFSAGVVTCVYSNAIPAGYDAENLCPQPENIAPCTCFKTPITNRVTARCSNFTNSYEIKAIFERNPNWVIQDVWIVESVMPFLPAKMLEEAHFQSLNVSSTSLVTLFDKTPVTTPELNLYLFDVKNLRGFRWSDIANSTLLEMGTWNMAIRSLGKDFKDNIPK
;
A
#
# COMPACT_ATOMS: atom_id res chain seq x y z
N MET A 1 61.28 -20.81 -16.72
CA MET A 1 60.70 -21.77 -17.68
C MET A 1 59.24 -22.01 -17.31
N ASN A 2 58.34 -21.92 -18.30
CA ASN A 2 56.87 -22.09 -18.33
C ASN A 2 56.01 -21.02 -17.63
N PHE A 3 55.42 -20.06 -18.35
CA PHE A 3 54.20 -20.07 -19.20
C PHE A 3 52.92 -20.46 -18.42
N LEU A 4 52.05 -19.51 -18.03
CA LEU A 4 51.04 -18.73 -18.81
C LEU A 4 49.65 -19.38 -18.68
N GLN A 5 48.67 -18.65 -18.12
CA GLN A 5 47.35 -18.46 -18.74
C GLN A 5 46.56 -17.36 -18.00
N LEU A 6 46.26 -16.29 -18.73
CA LEU A 6 45.21 -15.32 -18.44
C LEU A 6 43.84 -15.98 -18.60
N LEU A 7 42.91 -15.71 -17.69
CA LEU A 7 41.49 -15.56 -18.03
C LEU A 7 40.90 -14.36 -17.26
N LEU A 8 40.48 -13.37 -18.04
CA LEU A 8 39.52 -12.31 -17.70
C LEU A 8 38.22 -12.94 -17.19
N PHE A 9 37.48 -12.28 -16.29
CA PHE A 9 36.05 -11.96 -16.45
C PHE A 9 35.54 -11.07 -15.30
N SER A 10 35.13 -9.87 -15.69
CA SER A 10 33.97 -9.07 -15.24
C SER A 10 33.61 -8.96 -13.75
N ALA A 11 33.53 -7.69 -13.35
CA ALA A 11 32.82 -7.14 -12.20
C ALA A 11 31.51 -7.88 -11.86
N GLY A 12 31.44 -8.36 -10.62
CA GLY A 12 30.21 -8.64 -9.91
C GLY A 12 30.32 -7.95 -8.56
N VAL A 13 29.80 -6.73 -8.44
CA VAL A 13 29.52 -6.12 -7.14
C VAL A 13 28.46 -7.02 -6.51
N VAL A 14 28.88 -7.83 -5.54
CA VAL A 14 27.95 -8.53 -4.65
C VAL A 14 27.25 -7.44 -3.85
N THR A 15 26.11 -6.97 -4.34
CA THR A 15 25.19 -6.19 -3.52
C THR A 15 24.71 -7.15 -2.43
N CYS A 16 25.26 -6.97 -1.23
CA CYS A 16 24.73 -7.58 -0.03
C CYS A 16 23.23 -7.26 0.03
N VAL A 17 22.40 -8.25 -0.27
CA VAL A 17 20.99 -8.20 0.11
C VAL A 17 21.01 -8.12 1.62
N TYR A 18 20.71 -6.94 2.15
CA TYR A 18 20.40 -6.76 3.57
C TYR A 18 19.11 -7.55 3.84
N SER A 19 19.27 -8.84 4.03
CA SER A 19 18.28 -9.67 4.70
C SER A 19 18.29 -9.19 6.14
N ASN A 20 17.33 -8.33 6.49
CA ASN A 20 17.10 -7.90 7.86
C ASN A 20 16.56 -9.10 8.65
N ALA A 21 17.45 -10.04 8.96
CA ALA A 21 17.19 -11.05 9.96
C ALA A 21 16.97 -10.32 11.29
N ILE A 22 15.73 -10.36 11.76
CA ILE A 22 15.35 -9.78 13.06
C ILE A 22 16.19 -10.48 14.13
N PRO A 23 16.99 -9.76 14.94
CA PRO A 23 17.83 -10.38 15.95
C PRO A 23 16.98 -11.13 16.98
N ALA A 24 17.34 -12.39 17.23
CA ALA A 24 16.77 -13.18 18.32
C ALA A 24 17.15 -12.51 19.65
N GLY A 25 16.18 -11.81 20.26
CA GLY A 25 16.37 -11.00 21.47
C GLY A 25 15.58 -9.68 21.50
N TYR A 26 14.90 -9.30 20.42
CA TYR A 26 13.86 -8.28 20.48
C TYR A 26 12.63 -8.86 21.17
N ASP A 27 12.12 -8.22 22.23
CA ASP A 27 10.75 -8.45 22.68
C ASP A 27 9.81 -8.13 21.51
N ALA A 28 9.35 -9.19 20.86
CA ALA A 28 8.44 -9.16 19.71
C ALA A 28 7.01 -8.71 20.09
N GLU A 29 6.84 -8.08 21.26
CA GLU A 29 5.56 -7.86 21.93
C GLU A 29 4.90 -6.51 21.68
N ASN A 30 5.52 -5.52 21.02
CA ASN A 30 4.74 -4.40 20.46
C ASN A 30 5.43 -3.66 19.32
N LEU A 31 5.44 -4.27 18.13
CA LEU A 31 5.70 -3.55 16.88
C LEU A 31 4.59 -2.52 16.57
N CYS A 32 3.47 -2.61 17.28
CA CYS A 32 2.35 -1.69 17.16
C CYS A 32 2.57 -0.39 17.95
N PRO A 33 2.08 0.75 17.43
CA PRO A 33 2.03 1.99 18.20
C PRO A 33 1.12 1.84 19.42
N GLN A 34 1.33 2.69 20.42
CA GLN A 34 0.37 2.84 21.52
C GLN A 34 -1.03 3.22 20.95
N PRO A 35 -2.14 2.70 21.51
CA PRO A 35 -3.49 2.92 20.99
C PRO A 35 -3.84 4.39 20.77
N GLU A 36 -3.48 5.26 21.72
CA GLU A 36 -3.70 6.72 21.64
C GLU A 36 -3.03 7.38 20.43
N ASN A 37 -1.94 6.79 19.91
CA ASN A 37 -1.21 7.37 18.79
C ASN A 37 -1.79 6.98 17.43
N ILE A 38 -2.44 5.81 17.33
CA ILE A 38 -3.00 5.28 16.08
C ILE A 38 -4.53 5.38 16.02
N ALA A 39 -5.19 5.74 17.13
CA ALA A 39 -6.62 5.96 17.20
C ALA A 39 -7.11 6.94 16.10
N PRO A 40 -8.29 6.69 15.51
CA PRO A 40 -9.26 5.64 15.84
C PRO A 40 -8.99 4.29 15.16
N CYS A 41 -7.81 4.08 14.55
CA CYS A 41 -7.42 2.77 14.06
C CYS A 41 -6.93 1.88 15.22
N THR A 42 -6.88 0.57 14.98
CA THR A 42 -6.21 -0.40 15.85
C THR A 42 -5.00 -0.96 15.15
N CYS A 43 -3.99 -1.41 15.91
CA CYS A 43 -2.85 -2.12 15.36
C CYS A 43 -2.76 -3.51 15.96
N PHE A 44 -2.43 -4.50 15.13
CA PHE A 44 -2.19 -5.86 15.57
C PHE A 44 -1.20 -6.57 14.63
N LYS A 45 -0.68 -7.71 15.07
CA LYS A 45 0.10 -8.62 14.23
C LYS A 45 -0.84 -9.66 13.62
N THR A 46 -0.93 -9.70 12.30
CA THR A 46 -1.78 -10.67 11.60
C THR A 46 -1.26 -12.09 11.86
N PRO A 47 -2.07 -13.02 12.40
CA PRO A 47 -1.58 -14.33 12.86
C PRO A 47 -0.96 -15.20 11.75
N ILE A 48 -1.47 -15.10 10.52
CA ILE A 48 -1.07 -15.96 9.41
C ILE A 48 0.23 -15.45 8.76
N THR A 49 0.32 -14.15 8.52
CA THR A 49 1.43 -13.54 7.78
C THR A 49 2.51 -12.98 8.69
N ASN A 50 2.26 -12.90 10.00
CA ASN A 50 3.09 -12.20 10.98
C ASN A 50 3.30 -10.71 10.67
N ARG A 51 2.47 -10.12 9.81
CA ARG A 51 2.60 -8.72 9.39
C ARG A 51 1.96 -7.77 10.38
N VAL A 52 2.60 -6.62 10.63
CA VAL A 52 2.06 -5.55 11.48
C VAL A 52 1.04 -4.77 10.68
N THR A 53 -0.20 -4.77 11.16
CA THR A 53 -1.36 -4.29 10.40
C THR A 53 -2.10 -3.23 11.19
N ALA A 54 -2.34 -2.09 10.57
CA ALA A 54 -3.25 -1.07 11.08
C ALA A 54 -4.64 -1.27 10.46
N ARG A 55 -5.68 -1.42 11.29
CA ARG A 55 -7.07 -1.49 10.86
C ARG A 55 -7.83 -0.25 11.27
N CYS A 56 -8.29 0.47 10.27
CA CYS A 56 -9.03 1.71 10.34
C CYS A 56 -10.47 1.45 9.89
N SER A 57 -11.46 1.75 10.72
CA SER A 57 -12.87 1.48 10.43
C SER A 57 -13.77 2.68 10.69
N ASN A 58 -14.93 2.73 10.04
CA ASN A 58 -15.95 3.76 10.24
C ASN A 58 -15.47 5.19 9.97
N PHE A 59 -14.52 5.37 9.05
CA PHE A 59 -14.09 6.70 8.65
C PHE A 59 -15.10 7.34 7.71
N THR A 60 -15.33 8.64 7.92
CA THR A 60 -16.13 9.49 7.01
C THR A 60 -15.30 10.62 6.37
N ASN A 61 -14.14 10.91 6.95
CA ASN A 61 -13.24 11.95 6.51
C ASN A 61 -11.91 11.36 6.03
N SER A 62 -11.67 11.45 4.71
CA SER A 62 -10.44 10.95 4.08
C SER A 62 -9.16 11.55 4.68
N TYR A 63 -9.20 12.82 5.11
CA TYR A 63 -8.01 13.51 5.61
C TYR A 63 -7.60 13.09 7.02
N GLU A 64 -8.52 12.55 7.82
CA GLU A 64 -8.19 12.02 9.16
C GLU A 64 -7.28 10.81 9.07
N ILE A 65 -7.54 9.88 8.14
CA ILE A 65 -6.68 8.71 7.92
C ILE A 65 -5.27 9.15 7.55
N LYS A 66 -5.16 10.08 6.59
CA LYS A 66 -3.87 10.61 6.15
C LYS A 66 -3.06 11.18 7.32
N ALA A 67 -3.70 11.99 8.18
CA ALA A 67 -3.04 12.63 9.31
C ALA A 67 -2.53 11.63 10.37
N ILE A 68 -3.11 10.44 10.48
CA ILE A 68 -2.62 9.39 11.39
C ILE A 68 -1.26 8.88 10.93
N PHE A 69 -1.12 8.57 9.64
CA PHE A 69 0.11 8.01 9.09
C PHE A 69 1.20 9.07 8.84
N GLU A 70 0.85 10.34 8.59
CA GLU A 70 1.82 11.43 8.46
C GLU A 70 2.50 11.79 9.81
N ARG A 71 1.81 11.61 10.95
CA ARG A 71 2.34 12.03 12.26
C ARG A 71 3.50 11.18 12.76
N ASN A 72 3.67 9.96 12.24
CA ASN A 72 4.64 9.01 12.78
C ASN A 72 5.28 8.15 11.67
N PRO A 73 6.23 8.71 10.89
CA PRO A 73 6.83 8.00 9.76
C PRO A 73 7.68 6.77 10.16
N ASN A 74 8.05 6.66 11.44
CA ASN A 74 8.92 5.59 11.94
C ASN A 74 8.17 4.32 12.34
N TRP A 75 6.85 4.26 12.18
CA TRP A 75 6.09 3.07 12.50
C TRP A 75 6.39 1.92 11.53
N VAL A 76 6.60 0.73 12.09
CA VAL A 76 6.84 -0.49 11.30
C VAL A 76 5.51 -1.12 10.91
N ILE A 77 4.62 -0.35 10.27
CA ILE A 77 3.34 -0.85 9.77
C ILE A 77 3.56 -1.38 8.35
N GLN A 78 3.21 -2.64 8.14
CA GLN A 78 3.40 -3.31 6.84
C GLN A 78 2.13 -3.26 6.00
N ASP A 79 0.96 -3.35 6.63
CA ASP A 79 -0.33 -3.31 5.97
C ASP A 79 -1.27 -2.29 6.62
N VAL A 80 -2.03 -1.58 5.80
CA VAL A 80 -3.12 -0.71 6.24
C VAL A 80 -4.42 -1.22 5.69
N TRP A 81 -5.40 -1.40 6.56
CA TRP A 81 -6.74 -1.89 6.25
C TRP A 81 -7.74 -0.77 6.53
N ILE A 82 -8.44 -0.30 5.51
CA ILE A 82 -9.59 0.60 5.63
C ILE A 82 -10.84 -0.23 5.41
N VAL A 83 -11.69 -0.34 6.44
CA VAL A 83 -12.87 -1.20 6.39
C VAL A 83 -14.13 -0.42 6.73
N GLU A 84 -15.27 -0.82 6.17
CA GLU A 84 -16.61 -0.35 6.59
C GLU A 84 -16.71 1.19 6.69
N SER A 85 -16.13 1.89 5.71
CA SER A 85 -16.01 3.34 5.72
C SER A 85 -16.83 3.99 4.61
N VAL A 86 -17.17 5.27 4.76
CA VAL A 86 -17.91 6.04 3.76
C VAL A 86 -17.23 7.39 3.58
N MET A 87 -16.31 7.46 2.62
CA MET A 87 -15.39 8.58 2.50
C MET A 87 -15.45 9.20 1.10
N PRO A 88 -15.05 10.47 0.92
CA PRO A 88 -14.95 11.05 -0.41
C PRO A 88 -13.96 10.32 -1.34
N PHE A 89 -12.79 9.95 -0.83
CA PHE A 89 -11.68 9.36 -1.62
C PHE A 89 -10.62 8.69 -0.74
N LEU A 90 -9.68 7.97 -1.35
CA LEU A 90 -8.39 7.61 -0.75
C LEU A 90 -7.39 8.76 -0.95
N PRO A 91 -6.72 9.25 0.11
CA PRO A 91 -5.77 10.35 -0.04
C PRO A 91 -4.52 9.91 -0.82
N ALA A 92 -4.27 10.48 -1.99
CA ALA A 92 -3.14 10.10 -2.83
C ALA A 92 -1.79 10.28 -2.12
N LYS A 93 -1.64 11.35 -1.32
CA LYS A 93 -0.41 11.62 -0.57
C LYS A 93 -0.07 10.50 0.44
N MET A 94 -1.08 9.83 1.00
CA MET A 94 -0.88 8.67 1.87
C MET A 94 -0.28 7.49 1.11
N LEU A 95 -0.58 7.35 -0.18
CA LEU A 95 0.00 6.33 -1.05
C LEU A 95 1.38 6.76 -1.57
N GLU A 96 1.57 8.06 -1.81
CA GLU A 96 2.83 8.61 -2.32
C GLU A 96 3.96 8.60 -1.27
N GLU A 97 3.59 8.81 -0.01
CA GLU A 97 4.49 8.84 1.14
C GLU A 97 4.33 7.57 2.00
N ALA A 98 3.84 6.49 1.40
CA ALA A 98 3.53 5.26 2.12
C ALA A 98 4.79 4.68 2.78
N HIS A 99 4.71 4.47 4.10
CA HIS A 99 5.68 3.70 4.88
C HIS A 99 5.19 2.25 5.11
N PHE A 100 4.23 1.80 4.30
CA PHE A 100 3.62 0.48 4.34
C PHE A 100 3.57 -0.12 2.93
N GLN A 101 3.50 -1.45 2.85
CA GLN A 101 3.59 -2.21 1.59
C GLN A 101 2.24 -2.49 0.94
N SER A 102 1.16 -2.57 1.73
CA SER A 102 -0.17 -2.88 1.20
C SER A 102 -1.24 -1.98 1.80
N LEU A 103 -2.11 -1.44 0.93
CA LEU A 103 -3.37 -0.81 1.31
C LEU A 103 -4.53 -1.72 0.90
N ASN A 104 -5.27 -2.20 1.88
CA ASN A 104 -6.46 -3.01 1.70
C ASN A 104 -7.68 -2.16 2.02
N VAL A 105 -8.61 -2.01 1.09
CA VAL A 105 -9.85 -1.27 1.28
C VAL A 105 -11.02 -2.23 1.12
N SER A 106 -11.81 -2.42 2.17
CA SER A 106 -12.90 -3.40 2.19
C SER A 106 -14.23 -2.78 2.57
N SER A 107 -15.33 -3.21 1.93
CA SER A 107 -16.71 -2.86 2.31
C SER A 107 -16.90 -1.34 2.45
N THR A 108 -16.25 -0.57 1.58
CA THR A 108 -16.09 0.89 1.72
C THR A 108 -16.70 1.59 0.52
N SER A 109 -17.43 2.68 0.78
CA SER A 109 -17.99 3.54 -0.26
C SER A 109 -17.14 4.78 -0.45
N LEU A 110 -16.75 5.04 -1.70
CA LEU A 110 -15.95 6.17 -2.14
C LEU A 110 -16.72 6.98 -3.18
N VAL A 111 -16.67 8.32 -3.10
CA VAL A 111 -17.23 9.17 -4.16
C VAL A 111 -16.38 9.05 -5.43
N THR A 112 -15.06 9.09 -5.28
CA THR A 112 -14.04 8.84 -6.31
C THR A 112 -12.91 8.03 -5.69
N LEU A 113 -12.10 7.32 -6.49
CA LEU A 113 -11.05 6.47 -5.91
C LEU A 113 -9.98 7.29 -5.17
N PHE A 114 -9.47 8.34 -5.80
CA PHE A 114 -8.45 9.24 -5.22
C PHE A 114 -8.86 10.71 -5.34
N ASP A 115 -8.31 11.57 -4.48
CA ASP A 115 -8.41 13.03 -4.60
C ASP A 115 -7.62 13.57 -5.82
N LYS A 116 -6.49 12.95 -6.10
CA LYS A 116 -5.70 13.10 -7.33
C LYS A 116 -5.08 11.75 -7.69
N THR A 117 -4.71 11.55 -8.95
CA THR A 117 -3.95 10.34 -9.34
C THR A 117 -2.61 10.32 -8.60
N PRO A 118 -2.30 9.28 -7.79
CA PRO A 118 -0.99 9.16 -7.16
C PRO A 118 0.07 8.84 -8.23
N VAL A 119 1.19 9.56 -8.23
CA VAL A 119 2.22 9.41 -9.28
C VAL A 119 3.33 8.46 -8.86
N THR A 120 3.89 8.65 -7.67
CA THR A 120 5.00 7.83 -7.15
C THR A 120 4.52 7.04 -5.96
N THR A 121 4.27 5.76 -6.11
CA THR A 121 3.81 4.85 -5.04
C THR A 121 4.83 3.71 -4.88
N PRO A 122 5.94 3.93 -4.16
CA PRO A 122 7.06 2.99 -4.15
C PRO A 122 6.66 1.64 -3.54
N GLU A 123 6.67 0.59 -4.37
CA GLU A 123 6.44 -0.81 -3.96
C GLU A 123 5.10 -1.08 -3.25
N LEU A 124 4.08 -0.24 -3.50
CA LEU A 124 2.78 -0.33 -2.85
C LEU A 124 1.80 -1.23 -3.63
N ASN A 125 1.15 -2.15 -2.92
CA ASN A 125 0.02 -2.93 -3.41
C ASN A 125 -1.30 -2.30 -2.97
N LEU A 126 -2.26 -2.15 -3.89
CA LEU A 126 -3.61 -1.66 -3.60
C LEU A 126 -4.65 -2.74 -3.86
N TYR A 127 -5.37 -3.15 -2.81
CA TYR A 127 -6.42 -4.16 -2.90
C TYR A 127 -7.78 -3.56 -2.53
N LEU A 128 -8.74 -3.66 -3.44
CA LEU A 128 -10.11 -3.16 -3.27
C LEU A 128 -11.09 -4.33 -3.23
N PHE A 129 -11.73 -4.57 -2.09
CA PHE A 129 -12.70 -5.64 -1.87
C PHE A 129 -14.07 -5.07 -1.50
N ASP A 130 -15.13 -5.41 -2.24
CA ASP A 130 -16.48 -4.89 -1.97
C ASP A 130 -16.52 -3.35 -1.88
N VAL A 131 -15.76 -2.68 -2.75
CA VAL A 131 -15.66 -1.22 -2.78
C VAL A 131 -16.68 -0.66 -3.76
N LYS A 132 -17.40 0.39 -3.34
CA LYS A 132 -18.32 1.13 -4.20
C LYS A 132 -17.66 2.43 -4.61
N ASN A 133 -17.40 2.62 -5.90
CA ASN A 133 -16.92 3.90 -6.43
C ASN A 133 -18.05 4.60 -7.19
N LEU A 134 -18.63 5.64 -6.57
CA LEU A 134 -19.88 6.25 -7.01
C LEU A 134 -19.76 7.01 -8.35
N ARG A 135 -18.59 7.59 -8.64
CA ARG A 135 -18.30 8.25 -9.92
C ARG A 135 -17.75 7.30 -10.98
N GLY A 136 -17.60 6.02 -10.66
CA GLY A 136 -17.02 5.02 -11.54
C GLY A 136 -15.49 5.10 -11.60
N PHE A 137 -14.91 4.27 -12.46
CA PHE A 137 -13.47 4.09 -12.56
C PHE A 137 -12.98 4.55 -13.93
N ARG A 138 -11.95 5.41 -13.95
CA ARG A 138 -11.31 5.91 -15.17
C ARG A 138 -9.87 5.42 -15.23
N TRP A 139 -9.34 5.21 -16.42
CA TRP A 139 -7.94 4.84 -16.59
C TRP A 139 -7.01 5.90 -16.02
N SER A 140 -7.35 7.17 -16.24
CA SER A 140 -6.59 8.30 -15.72
C SER A 140 -6.45 8.34 -14.20
N ASP A 141 -7.31 7.64 -13.45
CA ASP A 141 -7.22 7.56 -11.99
C ASP A 141 -6.00 6.73 -11.53
N ILE A 142 -5.40 5.90 -12.41
CA ILE A 142 -4.22 5.07 -12.11
C ILE A 142 -3.11 5.11 -13.16
N ALA A 143 -3.36 5.67 -14.35
CA ALA A 143 -2.49 5.57 -15.52
C ALA A 143 -1.03 6.02 -15.29
N ASN A 144 -0.83 6.96 -14.37
CA ASN A 144 0.49 7.51 -14.05
C ASN A 144 1.04 7.02 -12.70
N SER A 145 0.36 6.09 -12.03
CA SER A 145 0.82 5.54 -10.76
C SER A 145 1.88 4.47 -10.98
N THR A 146 2.84 4.39 -10.07
CA THR A 146 3.84 3.31 -10.03
C THR A 146 3.41 2.21 -9.06
N LEU A 147 2.10 1.92 -8.94
CA LEU A 147 1.60 0.85 -8.07
C LEU A 147 2.22 -0.47 -8.51
N LEU A 148 2.65 -1.29 -7.56
CA LEU A 148 3.21 -2.61 -7.85
C LEU A 148 2.10 -3.55 -8.35
N GLU A 149 0.97 -3.54 -7.63
CA GLU A 149 -0.21 -4.32 -7.96
C GLU A 149 -1.46 -3.53 -7.61
N MET A 150 -2.49 -3.66 -8.44
CA MET A 150 -3.85 -3.27 -8.11
C MET A 150 -4.80 -4.45 -8.32
N GLY A 151 -5.34 -4.98 -7.23
CA GLY A 151 -6.33 -6.05 -7.24
C GLY A 151 -7.72 -5.52 -6.88
N THR A 152 -8.75 -5.98 -7.60
CA THR A 152 -10.15 -5.61 -7.30
C THR A 152 -11.03 -6.85 -7.25
N TRP A 153 -11.90 -6.93 -6.25
CA TRP A 153 -12.87 -8.01 -6.05
C TRP A 153 -14.21 -7.44 -5.61
N ASN A 154 -15.29 -7.91 -6.25
CA ASN A 154 -16.66 -7.45 -5.98
C ASN A 154 -16.81 -5.92 -6.01
N MET A 155 -16.09 -5.24 -6.90
CA MET A 155 -16.13 -3.78 -6.96
C MET A 155 -17.40 -3.33 -7.70
N ALA A 156 -18.24 -2.53 -7.03
CA ALA A 156 -19.41 -1.95 -7.66
C ALA A 156 -19.00 -0.66 -8.39
N ILE A 157 -18.73 -0.80 -9.69
CA ILE A 157 -18.35 0.31 -10.56
C ILE A 157 -19.59 0.72 -11.36
N ARG A 158 -20.10 1.94 -11.12
CA ARG A 158 -21.28 2.44 -11.85
C ARG A 158 -21.04 2.55 -13.36
N SER A 159 -19.83 2.92 -13.76
CA SER A 159 -19.42 3.03 -15.15
C SER A 159 -17.91 2.90 -15.28
N LEU A 160 -17.45 2.17 -16.28
CA LEU A 160 -16.07 2.23 -16.76
C LEU A 160 -15.95 3.33 -17.80
N GLY A 161 -14.99 4.24 -17.61
CA GLY A 161 -14.67 5.27 -18.60
C GLY A 161 -14.30 4.65 -19.96
N LYS A 162 -14.51 5.39 -21.05
CA LYS A 162 -14.13 4.94 -22.41
C LYS A 162 -12.62 4.70 -22.49
N ASP A 163 -11.84 5.61 -21.90
CA ASP A 163 -10.40 5.51 -21.73
C ASP A 163 -9.98 4.20 -21.08
N PHE A 164 -10.71 3.72 -20.06
CA PHE A 164 -10.44 2.44 -19.43
C PHE A 164 -10.62 1.28 -20.41
N LYS A 165 -11.76 1.23 -21.12
CA LYS A 165 -12.04 0.17 -22.10
C LYS A 165 -11.00 0.12 -23.21
N ASP A 166 -10.51 1.28 -23.64
CA ASP A 166 -9.55 1.39 -24.73
C ASP A 166 -8.12 0.94 -24.32
N ASN A 167 -7.82 0.86 -23.02
CA ASN A 167 -6.51 0.45 -22.48
C ASN A 167 -6.50 -0.98 -21.87
N ILE A 168 -7.59 -1.74 -21.97
CA ILE A 168 -7.60 -3.15 -21.59
C ILE A 168 -6.78 -3.94 -22.64
N PRO A 169 -5.71 -4.66 -22.24
CA PRO A 169 -4.97 -5.52 -23.16
C PRO A 169 -5.91 -6.54 -23.81
N LYS A 170 -5.78 -6.71 -25.12
CA LYS A 170 -6.56 -7.68 -25.91
C LYS A 170 -5.93 -9.06 -25.88
#